data_AF-A0A8T5GKJ0-F1
#
_entry.id   AF-A0A8T5GKJ0-F1
#
_cell.length_a   1.000
_cell.length_b   1.000
_cell.length_c   1.000
_cell.angle_alpha   90.00
_cell.angle_beta   90.00
_cell.angle_gamma   90.00
#
_symmetry.space_group_name_H-M   'P 1'
#
loop_
_entity.id
_entity.type
_entity.pdbx_description
1 polymer ?
#
loop_
_entity_poly.entity_id
_entity_poly.type
_entity_poly.pdbx_seq_one_letter_code
_entity_poly.pdbx_strand_id
1 'polypeptide(L)'
;MKTQSAILLALLMATCSLSGCFGAEESEEENNALSVWTFQKEPLTWYHTEGAQDAWGDDSVSWSARNAPQPASGTYYGIGMSTFEPTMGITLTDTLVMSSYGNGPGGSTAIVSCDLIGMLETLDYSCENVYNPLIPVVNSNDPYIYVDPWTGRIMKFDMHALLGMT
;
A
#
# COMPACT_ATOMS: atom_id res chain seq x y z
N MET A 1 14.74 10.87 82.15
CA MET A 1 13.84 11.42 81.10
C MET A 1 14.57 12.33 80.10
N LYS A 2 15.39 13.30 80.53
CA LYS A 2 16.08 14.24 79.60
C LYS A 2 17.05 13.60 78.60
N THR A 3 17.81 12.58 79.00
CA THR A 3 18.77 11.88 78.14
C THR A 3 18.11 10.99 77.08
N GLN A 4 16.98 10.35 77.38
CA GLN A 4 16.25 9.54 76.39
C GLN A 4 15.59 10.39 75.31
N SER A 5 15.08 11.58 75.66
CA SER A 5 14.55 12.54 74.67
C SER A 5 15.64 13.08 73.74
N ALA A 6 16.87 13.27 74.23
CA ALA A 6 17.99 13.73 73.40
C ALA A 6 18.45 12.67 72.39
N ILE A 7 18.46 11.39 72.79
CA ILE A 7 18.82 10.27 71.91
C ILE A 7 17.76 10.09 70.82
N LEU A 8 16.48 10.20 71.17
CA LEU A 8 15.38 10.10 70.21
C LEU A 8 15.44 11.21 69.16
N LEU A 9 15.73 12.44 69.59
CA LEU A 9 15.85 13.59 68.69
C LEU A 9 17.06 13.44 67.74
N ALA A 10 18.18 12.93 68.24
CA ALA A 10 19.36 12.66 67.42
C ALA A 10 19.11 11.58 66.36
N LEU A 11 18.39 10.51 66.71
CA LEU A 11 17.98 9.49 65.74
C LEU A 11 17.05 10.05 64.66
N LEU A 12 16.09 10.90 65.06
CA LEU A 12 15.13 11.50 64.12
C LEU A 12 15.85 12.37 63.08
N MET A 13 16.80 13.21 63.53
CA MET A 13 17.59 14.08 62.66
C MET A 13 18.50 13.28 61.72
N ALA A 14 19.02 12.12 62.15
CA ALA A 14 19.79 11.22 61.30
C ALA A 14 18.92 10.55 60.21
N THR A 15 17.67 10.19 60.51
CA THR A 15 16.78 9.56 59.52
C THR A 15 16.33 10.51 58.41
N CYS A 16 16.23 11.81 58.66
CA CYS A 16 15.85 12.81 57.65
C CYS A 16 16.87 12.94 56.50
N SER A 17 18.17 12.71 56.77
CA SER A 17 19.19 12.72 55.71
C SER A 17 19.19 11.45 54.85
N LEU A 18 18.59 10.34 55.32
CA LEU A 18 18.51 9.10 54.54
C LEU A 18 17.25 9.00 53.67
N SER A 19 16.20 9.79 53.97
CA SER A 19 14.96 9.77 53.18
C SER A 19 15.05 10.49 51.83
N GLY A 20 16.16 11.19 51.55
CA GLY A 20 16.36 11.97 50.32
C GLY A 20 17.24 11.32 49.24
N CYS A 21 17.91 10.20 49.54
CA CYS A 21 18.90 9.57 48.64
C CYS A 21 18.48 8.17 48.13
N PHE A 22 17.19 7.85 48.22
CA PHE A 22 16.56 6.74 47.50
C PHE A 22 15.43 7.30 46.64
N GLY A 23 15.75 8.34 45.86
CA GLY A 23 14.92 8.67 44.71
C GLY A 23 14.89 7.44 43.83
N ALA A 24 13.69 7.00 43.44
CA ALA A 24 13.56 6.02 42.38
C ALA A 24 14.46 6.46 41.23
N GLU A 25 15.22 5.53 40.65
CA GLU A 25 15.91 5.76 39.38
C GLU A 25 14.89 6.46 38.48
N GLU A 26 15.22 7.69 38.07
CA GLU A 26 14.42 8.42 37.11
C GLU A 26 14.38 7.50 35.90
N SER A 27 13.24 6.84 35.70
CA SER A 27 13.05 5.99 34.54
C SER A 27 13.32 6.90 33.36
N GLU A 28 14.40 6.65 32.63
CA GLU A 28 14.67 7.36 31.39
C GLU A 28 13.38 7.28 30.59
N GLU A 29 12.68 8.41 30.46
CA GLU A 29 11.60 8.51 29.49
C GLU A 29 12.31 8.28 28.17
N GLU A 30 12.22 7.04 27.69
CA GLU A 30 12.66 6.65 26.37
C GLU A 30 11.94 7.64 25.45
N ASN A 31 12.71 8.62 24.94
CA ASN A 31 12.27 9.51 23.88
C ASN A 31 12.11 8.61 22.65
N ASN A 32 11.05 7.81 22.64
CA ASN A 32 10.48 7.21 21.46
C ASN A 32 10.03 8.41 20.64
N ALA A 33 10.96 8.96 19.84
CA ALA A 33 10.60 9.69 18.65
C ALA A 33 9.51 8.83 18.00
N LEU A 34 8.30 9.38 17.89
CA LEU A 34 7.14 8.68 17.34
C LEU A 34 7.53 8.19 15.95
N SER A 35 7.99 6.94 15.87
CA SER A 35 8.36 6.33 14.61
C SER A 35 7.09 6.24 13.77
N VAL A 36 7.20 6.55 12.48
CA VAL A 36 6.07 6.42 11.56
C VAL A 36 5.66 4.97 11.34
N TRP A 37 6.51 4.03 11.75
CA TRP A 37 6.29 2.59 11.66
C TRP A 37 5.43 2.08 12.83
N THR A 38 4.23 2.63 12.96
CA THR A 38 3.29 2.29 14.07
C THR A 38 2.54 0.97 13.86
N PHE A 39 2.94 0.16 12.89
CA PHE A 39 2.24 -1.05 12.45
C PHE A 39 3.24 -2.17 12.16
N GLN A 40 2.75 -3.41 12.06
CA GLN A 40 3.58 -4.57 11.73
C GLN A 40 3.74 -4.71 10.22
N LYS A 41 4.95 -5.04 9.75
CA LYS A 41 5.19 -5.39 8.35
C LYS A 41 4.65 -6.78 8.06
N GLU A 42 3.73 -6.87 7.10
CA GLU A 42 3.28 -8.16 6.55
C GLU A 42 4.41 -8.83 5.73
N PRO A 43 4.54 -10.17 5.74
CA PRO A 43 5.67 -10.87 5.11
C PRO A 43 5.87 -10.60 3.61
N LEU A 44 4.80 -10.29 2.89
CA LEU A 44 4.79 -10.03 1.44
C LEU A 44 4.74 -8.54 1.09
N THR A 45 4.94 -7.65 2.07
CA THR A 45 4.96 -6.21 1.85
C THR A 45 6.38 -5.68 1.94
N TRP A 46 6.76 -4.83 0.99
CA TRP A 46 8.07 -4.20 0.93
C TRP A 46 7.91 -2.67 0.85
N TYR A 47 8.67 -1.95 1.67
CA TYR A 47 8.78 -0.50 1.64
C TYR A 47 10.18 -0.15 1.15
N HIS A 48 10.30 0.76 0.20
CA HIS A 48 11.61 1.13 -0.33
C HIS A 48 11.71 2.62 -0.67
N THR A 49 12.92 3.16 -0.58
CA THR A 49 13.25 4.49 -1.13
C THR A 49 13.72 4.37 -2.58
N GLU A 50 14.21 5.47 -3.15
CA GLU A 50 14.91 5.44 -4.43
C GLU A 50 16.08 4.44 -4.41
N GLY A 51 16.30 3.78 -5.55
CA GLY A 51 17.33 2.73 -5.67
C GLY A 51 17.00 1.40 -4.98
N ALA A 52 15.73 1.17 -4.62
CA ALA A 52 15.26 -0.06 -3.98
C ALA A 52 15.94 -0.38 -2.63
N GLN A 53 16.39 0.64 -1.91
CA GLN A 53 16.90 0.49 -0.54
C GLN A 53 15.72 0.25 0.41
N ASP A 54 15.87 -0.68 1.35
CA ASP A 54 14.83 -1.01 2.33
C ASP A 54 14.54 0.22 3.20
N ALA A 55 13.28 0.65 3.22
CA ALA A 55 12.83 1.78 4.01
C ALA A 55 12.34 1.35 5.40
N TRP A 56 12.09 0.06 5.62
CA TRP A 56 11.44 -0.41 6.83
C TRP A 56 12.24 -0.12 8.10
N GLY A 57 11.67 0.66 9.03
CA GLY A 57 12.33 1.02 10.28
C GLY A 57 13.42 2.08 10.14
N ASP A 58 13.57 2.69 8.96
CA ASP A 58 14.56 3.75 8.75
C ASP A 58 14.02 5.10 9.23
N ASP A 59 14.42 5.54 10.42
CA ASP A 59 14.05 6.85 10.96
C ASP A 59 14.99 7.99 10.50
N SER A 60 15.99 7.71 9.64
CA SER A 60 16.88 8.74 9.08
C SER A 60 16.20 9.60 8.00
N VAL A 61 15.14 9.06 7.39
CA VAL A 61 14.34 9.73 6.37
C VAL A 61 13.18 10.50 7.02
N SER A 62 12.98 11.74 6.61
CA SER A 62 11.80 12.50 7.02
C SER A 62 10.55 12.00 6.29
N TRP A 63 9.85 11.09 6.95
CA TRP A 63 8.56 10.58 6.50
C TRP A 63 7.45 11.60 6.79
N SER A 64 7.03 12.35 5.76
CA SER A 64 5.96 13.33 5.88
C SER A 64 5.02 13.32 4.68
N ALA A 65 3.77 13.75 4.90
CA ALA A 65 2.73 13.84 3.88
C ALA A 65 2.58 12.54 3.06
N ARG A 66 2.74 12.60 1.73
CA ARG A 66 2.59 11.45 0.82
C ARG A 66 3.71 10.43 0.89
N ASN A 67 4.83 10.78 1.50
CA ASN A 67 5.96 9.85 1.67
C ASN A 67 5.83 9.05 2.97
N ALA A 68 4.88 9.39 3.85
CA ALA A 68 4.68 8.64 5.09
C ALA A 68 4.22 7.19 4.80
N PRO A 69 4.89 6.18 5.36
CA PRO A 69 4.46 4.78 5.21
C PRO A 69 3.04 4.59 5.70
N GLN A 70 2.25 3.80 4.97
CA GLN A 70 0.89 3.44 5.34
C GLN A 70 0.76 1.91 5.35
N PRO A 71 0.07 1.32 6.33
CA PRO A 71 -0.20 -0.11 6.30
C PRO A 71 -1.07 -0.43 5.08
N ALA A 72 -0.50 -1.16 4.13
CA ALA A 72 -1.22 -1.66 2.97
C ALA A 72 -1.72 -3.09 3.29
N SER A 73 -3.02 -3.21 3.55
CA SER A 73 -3.71 -4.50 3.56
C SER A 73 -4.55 -4.60 2.28
N GLY A 74 -4.24 -5.58 1.45
CA GLY A 74 -4.92 -5.81 0.18
C GLY A 74 -5.37 -7.26 0.08
N THR A 75 -6.55 -7.45 -0.49
CA THR A 75 -7.00 -8.77 -0.95
C THR A 75 -6.83 -8.82 -2.47
N TYR A 76 -6.30 -9.93 -2.97
CA TYR A 76 -6.17 -10.15 -4.40
C TYR A 76 -7.43 -10.83 -4.93
N TYR A 77 -8.12 -10.19 -5.86
CA TYR A 77 -9.26 -10.76 -6.58
C TYR A 77 -8.86 -11.11 -8.00
N GLY A 78 -9.01 -12.39 -8.35
CA GLY A 78 -8.69 -12.87 -9.68
C GLY A 78 -9.80 -12.50 -10.68
N ILE A 79 -9.41 -11.99 -11.84
CA ILE A 79 -10.34 -11.60 -12.91
C ILE A 79 -10.72 -12.77 -13.84
N GLY A 80 -10.16 -13.96 -13.60
CA GLY A 80 -10.42 -15.17 -14.38
C GLY A 80 -9.68 -15.26 -15.73
N MET A 81 -8.83 -14.29 -16.06
CA MET A 81 -8.02 -14.26 -17.29
C MET A 81 -6.59 -13.79 -16.99
N SER A 82 -5.62 -14.21 -17.80
CA SER A 82 -4.26 -13.68 -17.72
C SER A 82 -4.16 -12.31 -18.39
N THR A 83 -3.39 -11.42 -17.78
CA THR A 83 -3.00 -10.15 -18.40
C THR A 83 -1.48 -10.13 -18.51
N PHE A 84 -0.98 -9.65 -19.65
CA PHE A 84 0.41 -9.31 -19.84
C PHE A 84 0.43 -7.81 -20.12
N GLU A 85 1.18 -7.06 -19.31
CA GLU A 85 1.30 -5.60 -19.38
C GLU A 85 -0.05 -4.89 -19.63
N PRO A 86 -1.08 -5.14 -18.79
CA PRO A 86 -2.39 -4.54 -19.01
C PRO A 86 -2.32 -3.02 -18.87
N THR A 87 -2.86 -2.33 -19.86
CA THR A 87 -3.25 -0.93 -19.67
C THR A 87 -4.66 -0.91 -19.08
N MET A 88 -4.89 0.02 -18.15
CA MET A 88 -6.14 0.11 -17.39
C MET A 88 -6.74 1.50 -17.52
N GLY A 89 -8.06 1.56 -17.46
CA GLY A 89 -8.82 2.80 -17.37
C GLY A 89 -10.08 2.61 -16.55
N ILE A 90 -10.68 3.71 -16.14
CA ILE A 90 -11.93 3.72 -15.38
C ILE A 90 -12.94 4.56 -16.14
N THR A 91 -14.13 4.03 -16.37
CA THR A 91 -15.22 4.75 -17.04
C THR A 91 -15.94 5.70 -16.08
N LEU A 92 -16.81 6.55 -16.63
CA LEU A 92 -17.69 7.43 -15.85
C LEU A 92 -18.69 6.68 -14.95
N THR A 93 -18.86 5.38 -15.17
CA THR A 93 -19.74 4.49 -14.39
C THR A 93 -18.93 3.65 -13.40
N ASP A 94 -17.71 4.08 -13.06
CA ASP A 94 -16.79 3.38 -12.16
C ASP A 94 -16.50 1.93 -12.58
N THR A 95 -16.57 1.65 -13.88
CA THR A 95 -16.22 0.33 -14.41
C THR A 95 -14.74 0.29 -14.74
N LEU A 96 -14.01 -0.66 -14.16
CA LEU A 96 -12.61 -0.89 -14.49
C LEU A 96 -12.51 -1.59 -15.84
N VAL A 97 -11.76 -1.03 -16.77
CA VAL A 97 -11.49 -1.65 -18.06
C VAL A 97 -9.99 -1.89 -18.21
N MET A 98 -9.61 -3.06 -18.72
CA MET A 98 -8.22 -3.44 -18.88
C MET A 98 -7.97 -4.27 -20.13
N SER A 99 -6.76 -4.16 -20.68
CA SER A 99 -6.36 -4.96 -21.83
C SER A 99 -5.88 -6.35 -21.41
N SER A 100 -6.24 -7.36 -22.19
CA SER A 100 -5.80 -8.74 -21.96
C SER A 100 -5.38 -9.38 -23.27
N TYR A 101 -4.07 -9.58 -23.44
CA TYR A 101 -3.50 -10.23 -24.61
C TYR A 101 -3.94 -11.70 -24.72
N GLY A 102 -4.29 -12.16 -25.93
CA GLY A 102 -4.57 -13.57 -26.22
C GLY A 102 -5.95 -14.09 -25.80
N ASN A 103 -6.73 -13.32 -25.04
CA ASN A 103 -8.04 -13.74 -24.52
C ASN A 103 -9.23 -13.22 -25.36
N GLY A 104 -8.99 -12.45 -26.41
CA GLY A 104 -10.01 -11.92 -27.32
C GLY A 104 -10.34 -12.87 -28.48
N PRO A 105 -11.33 -12.52 -29.33
CA PRO A 105 -11.74 -13.33 -30.47
C PRO A 105 -10.56 -13.66 -31.39
N GLY A 106 -10.38 -14.94 -31.73
CA GLY A 106 -9.28 -15.40 -32.59
C GLY A 106 -7.88 -15.24 -32.00
N GLY A 107 -7.76 -15.11 -30.67
CA GLY A 107 -6.48 -14.88 -29.98
C GLY A 107 -6.03 -13.41 -29.98
N SER A 108 -6.92 -12.49 -30.35
CA SER A 108 -6.67 -11.05 -30.26
C SER A 108 -6.64 -10.56 -28.80
N THR A 109 -6.33 -9.28 -28.60
CA THR A 109 -6.53 -8.62 -27.31
C THR A 109 -8.02 -8.55 -26.95
N ALA A 110 -8.38 -9.01 -25.76
CA ALA A 110 -9.66 -8.73 -25.10
C ALA A 110 -9.63 -7.37 -24.38
N ILE A 111 -10.79 -6.71 -24.35
CA ILE A 111 -11.04 -5.57 -23.44
C ILE A 111 -11.90 -6.13 -22.32
N VAL A 112 -11.30 -6.30 -21.15
CA VAL A 112 -11.95 -6.87 -19.99
C VAL A 112 -12.58 -5.74 -19.20
N SER A 113 -13.90 -5.81 -19.01
CA SER A 113 -14.67 -4.89 -18.20
C SER A 113 -15.02 -5.57 -16.89
N CYS A 114 -14.69 -4.94 -15.76
CA CYS A 114 -14.93 -5.47 -14.43
C CYS A 114 -15.62 -4.45 -13.52
N ASP A 115 -16.63 -4.92 -12.81
CA ASP A 115 -17.31 -4.16 -11.75
C ASP A 115 -16.64 -4.40 -10.39
N LEU A 116 -15.45 -3.81 -10.21
CA LEU A 116 -14.63 -4.01 -9.02
C LEU A 116 -14.60 -2.79 -8.10
N ILE A 117 -15.01 -1.62 -8.60
CA ILE A 117 -14.91 -0.35 -7.87
C ILE A 117 -16.11 -0.22 -6.95
N GLY A 118 -15.86 0.11 -5.68
CA GLY A 118 -16.92 0.32 -4.69
C GLY A 118 -17.41 -0.96 -3.99
N MET A 119 -16.77 -2.11 -4.20
CA MET A 119 -17.02 -3.30 -3.38
C MET A 119 -16.52 -3.10 -1.96
N LEU A 120 -17.43 -3.12 -0.97
CA LEU A 120 -17.09 -2.93 0.45
C LEU A 120 -17.50 -4.10 1.33
N GLU A 121 -18.61 -4.79 1.01
CA GLU A 121 -19.25 -5.75 1.93
C GLU A 121 -19.39 -7.16 1.36
N THR A 122 -19.75 -7.30 0.09
CA THR A 122 -19.98 -8.59 -0.57
C THR A 122 -19.06 -8.75 -1.77
N LEU A 123 -18.44 -9.91 -1.89
CA LEU A 123 -17.63 -10.26 -3.04
C LEU A 123 -18.50 -10.77 -4.19
N ASP A 124 -19.07 -9.84 -4.94
CA ASP A 124 -19.84 -10.13 -6.15
C ASP A 124 -19.36 -9.19 -7.25
N TYR A 125 -18.51 -9.71 -8.14
CA TYR A 125 -17.99 -8.98 -9.29
C TYR A 125 -18.00 -9.88 -10.52
N SER A 126 -18.22 -9.26 -11.68
CA SER A 126 -18.11 -9.92 -12.97
C SER A 126 -17.02 -9.25 -13.80
N CYS A 127 -16.21 -10.07 -14.45
CA CYS A 127 -15.22 -9.65 -15.43
C CYS A 127 -15.53 -10.31 -16.76
N GLU A 128 -15.80 -9.53 -17.80
CA GLU A 128 -16.16 -10.05 -19.12
C GLU A 128 -15.41 -9.33 -20.24
N ASN A 129 -15.15 -10.06 -21.33
CA ASN A 129 -14.62 -9.45 -22.53
C ASN A 129 -15.74 -8.71 -23.26
N VAL A 130 -15.68 -7.38 -23.25
CA VAL A 130 -16.61 -6.49 -23.98
C VAL A 130 -16.12 -6.15 -25.38
N TYR A 131 -14.94 -6.66 -25.78
CA TYR A 131 -14.38 -6.42 -27.11
C TYR A 131 -15.08 -7.28 -28.17
N ASN A 132 -15.86 -6.62 -29.03
CA ASN A 132 -16.59 -7.24 -30.14
C ASN A 132 -16.32 -6.52 -31.47
N PRO A 133 -15.11 -6.61 -32.02
CA PRO A 133 -14.79 -5.97 -33.30
C PRO A 133 -15.40 -6.76 -34.47
N LEU A 134 -15.74 -6.05 -35.56
CA LEU A 134 -16.11 -6.70 -36.82
C LEU A 134 -14.93 -7.46 -37.44
N ILE A 135 -13.70 -6.96 -37.28
CA ILE A 135 -12.46 -7.58 -37.72
C ILE A 135 -11.45 -7.50 -36.56
N PRO A 136 -11.15 -8.62 -35.87
CA PRO A 136 -10.21 -8.61 -34.76
C PRO A 136 -8.76 -8.48 -35.24
N VAL A 137 -7.97 -7.71 -34.50
CA VAL A 137 -6.52 -7.61 -34.66
C VAL A 137 -5.85 -8.69 -33.82
N VAL A 138 -5.37 -9.75 -34.48
CA VAL A 138 -4.87 -10.96 -33.80
C VAL A 138 -3.42 -10.89 -33.32
N ASN A 139 -2.62 -9.92 -33.77
CA ASN A 139 -1.18 -9.81 -33.44
C ASN A 139 -0.83 -8.46 -32.79
N SER A 140 -1.65 -8.02 -31.83
CA SER A 140 -1.31 -6.86 -30.99
C SER A 140 -0.74 -7.36 -29.68
N ASN A 141 0.58 -7.27 -29.49
CA ASN A 141 1.26 -7.80 -28.29
C ASN A 141 1.30 -6.82 -27.11
N ASP A 142 1.02 -5.53 -27.34
CA ASP A 142 1.03 -4.49 -26.30
C ASP A 142 -0.09 -3.45 -26.58
N PRO A 143 -1.35 -3.81 -26.29
CA PRO A 143 -2.50 -2.96 -26.55
C PRO A 143 -2.67 -1.87 -25.48
N TYR A 144 -2.82 -0.62 -25.92
CA TYR A 144 -3.12 0.52 -25.04
C TYR A 144 -4.61 0.83 -25.03
N ILE A 145 -5.19 0.95 -23.84
CA ILE A 145 -6.56 1.42 -23.62
C ILE A 145 -6.52 2.84 -23.10
N TYR A 146 -7.35 3.69 -23.70
CA TYR A 146 -7.67 5.01 -23.21
C TYR A 146 -9.17 5.11 -22.96
N VAL A 147 -9.55 5.63 -21.80
CA VAL A 147 -10.93 5.95 -21.48
C VAL A 147 -11.07 7.46 -21.48
N ASP A 148 -11.93 7.98 -22.35
CA ASP A 148 -12.22 9.40 -22.43
C ASP A 148 -12.93 9.86 -21.13
N PRO A 149 -12.33 10.78 -20.36
CA PRO A 149 -12.92 11.26 -19.10
C PRO A 149 -14.25 12.00 -19.24
N TRP A 150 -14.62 12.49 -20.44
CA TRP A 150 -15.84 13.27 -20.65
C TRP A 150 -16.93 12.47 -21.33
N THR A 151 -16.58 11.52 -22.19
CA THR A 151 -17.56 10.74 -22.95
C THR A 151 -17.67 9.28 -22.50
N GLY A 152 -16.74 8.81 -21.66
CA GLY A 152 -16.67 7.41 -21.24
C GLY A 152 -16.34 6.44 -22.38
N ARG A 153 -15.99 6.95 -23.57
CA ARG A 153 -15.65 6.13 -24.73
C ARG A 153 -14.30 5.45 -24.50
N ILE A 154 -14.26 4.17 -24.85
CA ILE A 154 -13.05 3.36 -24.78
C ILE A 154 -12.39 3.39 -26.16
N MET A 155 -11.15 3.87 -26.20
CA MET A 155 -10.28 3.79 -27.35
C MET A 155 -9.23 2.72 -27.10
N LYS A 156 -9.04 1.85 -28.08
CA LYS A 156 -7.99 0.85 -28.08
C LYS A 156 -6.99 1.20 -29.17
N PHE A 157 -5.71 1.20 -28.82
CA PHE A 157 -4.61 1.32 -29.76
C PHE A 157 -3.93 -0.03 -29.85
N ASP A 158 -4.08 -0.66 -31.02
CA ASP A 158 -3.38 -1.90 -31.34
C ASP A 158 -1.96 -1.59 -31.80
N MET A 159 -0.97 -1.89 -30.96
CA MET A 159 0.42 -1.89 -31.39
C MET A 159 0.73 -3.22 -32.08
N HIS A 160 1.10 -3.16 -33.34
CA HIS A 160 1.50 -4.33 -34.10
C HIS A 160 3.01 -4.29 -34.29
N ALA A 161 3.68 -5.43 -34.13
CA ALA A 161 5.02 -5.57 -34.68
C ALA A 161 4.93 -5.33 -36.19
N LEU A 162 5.72 -4.38 -36.71
CA LEU A 162 5.79 -4.10 -38.13
C LEU A 162 6.14 -5.40 -38.85
N LEU A 163 5.20 -5.94 -39.65
CA LEU A 163 5.47 -7.09 -40.50
C LEU A 163 6.50 -6.69 -41.55
N GLY A 164 7.76 -7.09 -41.33
CA GLY A 164 8.83 -6.99 -42.32
C GLY A 164 10.02 -6.15 -41.86
N MET A 165 11.00 -6.81 -41.27
CA MET A 165 12.39 -6.58 -41.67
C MET A 165 12.88 -7.91 -42.22
N THR A 166 12.89 -8.04 -43.55
CA THR A 166 13.65 -9.09 -44.25
C THR A 166 15.09 -8.65 -44.42
#